data_AF-A0A951R6V2-F1
#
_entry.id   AF-A0A951R6V2-F1
#
_cell.length_a   1.000
_cell.length_b   1.000
_cell.length_c   1.000
_cell.angle_alpha   90.00
_cell.angle_beta   90.00
_cell.angle_gamma   90.00
#
_symmetry.space_group_name_H-M   'P 1'
#
loop_
_entity.id
_entity.type
_entity.pdbx_description
1 polymer ?
#
loop_
_entity_poly.entity_id
_entity_poly.type
_entity_poly.pdbx_seq_one_letter_code
_entity_poly.pdbx_strand_id
1 'polypeptide(L)'
;MKKRRKILMVGILLISLIGLVGCTNKEKDSKRYSSTEARDTIASFGNDGRYSIVDIGVIYLDDEKTGDIIDEIKYYREIKPYVYTIGDKGYIKLNYENGKIKESKNIKYFSKEDQKIFEETKTKEYSLEKYYKD
;
A
#
# COMPACT_ATOMS: atom_id res chain seq x y z
N MET A 1 47.86 -69.23 -10.66
CA MET A 1 46.93 -70.38 -10.80
C MET A 1 45.60 -70.07 -10.12
N LYS A 2 44.49 -70.51 -10.74
CA LYS A 2 43.08 -70.50 -10.29
C LYS A 2 42.40 -69.11 -10.24
N LYS A 3 41.58 -68.78 -11.26
CA LYS A 3 40.11 -69.04 -11.34
C LYS A 3 39.39 -68.29 -10.18
N ARG A 4 38.42 -67.40 -10.39
CA ARG A 4 37.20 -67.58 -11.19
C ARG A 4 36.58 -66.24 -11.59
N ARG A 5 36.13 -66.18 -12.83
CA ARG A 5 35.09 -65.26 -13.32
C ARG A 5 33.79 -65.56 -12.56
N LYS A 6 33.10 -64.51 -12.11
CA LYS A 6 31.65 -64.53 -11.90
C LYS A 6 31.11 -63.21 -12.46
N ILE A 7 30.62 -63.28 -13.68
CA ILE A 7 29.65 -62.33 -14.21
C ILE A 7 28.31 -62.75 -13.60
N LEU A 8 27.63 -61.85 -12.89
CA LEU A 8 26.18 -61.91 -12.80
C LEU A 8 25.63 -60.53 -13.12
N MET A 9 24.66 -60.57 -14.02
CA MET A 9 23.99 -59.48 -14.71
C MET A 9 23.09 -58.64 -13.81
N VAL A 10 23.01 -57.36 -14.18
CA VAL A 10 21.81 -56.52 -14.29
C VAL A 10 21.01 -56.21 -13.02
N GLY A 11 20.96 -54.92 -12.71
CA GLY A 11 19.92 -54.27 -11.94
C GLY A 11 19.99 -52.77 -12.19
N ILE A 12 19.50 -52.33 -13.36
CA ILE A 12 19.23 -50.91 -13.60
C ILE A 12 18.08 -50.54 -12.67
N LEU A 13 18.36 -49.74 -11.66
CA LEU A 13 17.35 -48.98 -10.95
C LEU A 13 17.85 -47.56 -10.84
N LEU A 14 17.28 -46.72 -11.71
CA LEU A 14 17.11 -45.29 -11.48
C LEU A 14 16.81 -45.06 -10.00
N ILE A 15 17.47 -44.09 -9.38
CA ILE A 15 16.79 -42.95 -8.76
C ILE A 15 17.80 -41.80 -8.72
N SER A 16 17.36 -40.70 -9.30
CA SER A 16 18.00 -39.39 -9.36
C SER A 16 18.31 -38.85 -7.96
N LEU A 17 19.58 -38.56 -7.69
CA LEU A 17 19.96 -37.52 -6.74
C LEU A 17 20.78 -36.47 -7.49
N ILE A 18 20.09 -35.70 -8.35
CA ILE A 18 20.58 -34.38 -8.72
C ILE A 18 19.98 -33.44 -7.67
N GLY A 19 20.81 -33.10 -6.69
CA GLY A 19 20.55 -32.00 -5.78
C GLY A 19 20.51 -30.70 -6.58
N LEU A 20 19.30 -30.22 -6.87
CA LEU A 20 19.09 -28.83 -7.19
C LEU A 20 18.85 -28.08 -5.89
N VAL A 21 19.92 -27.39 -5.49
CA VAL A 21 19.88 -26.16 -4.70
C VAL A 21 18.76 -25.28 -5.24
N GLY A 22 17.76 -25.04 -4.41
CA GLY A 22 16.58 -24.26 -4.73
C GLY A 22 15.75 -23.99 -3.48
N CYS A 23 16.36 -23.43 -2.44
CA CYS A 23 15.61 -22.80 -1.35
C CYS A 23 14.97 -21.50 -1.87
N THR A 24 13.89 -21.61 -2.63
CA THR A 24 12.91 -20.53 -2.70
C THR A 24 11.97 -20.72 -1.52
N ASN A 25 12.36 -20.16 -0.38
CA ASN A 25 11.40 -19.93 0.68
C ASN A 25 10.35 -19.00 0.11
N LYS A 26 9.16 -19.56 -0.03
CA LYS A 26 7.94 -18.89 -0.45
C LYS A 26 7.85 -17.56 0.28
N GLU A 27 7.59 -16.54 -0.52
CA GLU A 27 6.91 -15.31 -0.15
C GLU A 27 6.21 -15.51 1.20
N LYS A 28 6.70 -14.83 2.24
CA LYS A 28 5.92 -14.72 3.46
C LYS A 28 4.69 -13.92 3.05
N ASP A 29 3.64 -14.65 2.68
CA ASP A 29 2.26 -14.27 2.88
C ASP A 29 2.19 -13.67 4.29
N SER A 30 2.31 -12.35 4.39
CA SER A 30 1.87 -11.65 5.58
C SER A 30 0.36 -11.65 5.53
N LYS A 31 -0.25 -12.79 5.84
CA LYS A 31 -1.58 -12.80 6.45
C LYS A 31 -1.46 -12.03 7.76
N ARG A 32 -1.68 -10.72 7.70
CA ARG A 32 -2.17 -9.95 8.85
C ARG A 32 -3.68 -9.86 8.67
N TYR A 33 -4.38 -10.85 9.22
CA TYR A 33 -5.80 -10.71 9.50
C TYR A 33 -5.98 -9.81 10.73
N SER A 34 -6.92 -8.87 10.65
CA SER A 34 -7.84 -8.56 11.75
C SER A 34 -9.10 -7.95 11.15
N SER A 35 -10.14 -8.79 11.02
CA SER A 35 -11.51 -8.32 10.80
C SER A 35 -11.95 -7.61 12.06
N THR A 36 -12.20 -6.31 11.98
CA THR A 36 -13.14 -5.67 12.93
C THR A 36 -13.96 -4.55 12.30
N GLU A 37 -13.52 -3.94 11.20
CA GLU A 37 -14.38 -3.19 10.27
C GLU A 37 -13.83 -3.45 8.85
N ALA A 38 -14.68 -3.65 7.85
CA ALA A 38 -14.22 -3.87 6.48
C ALA A 38 -13.60 -2.56 5.97
N ARG A 39 -12.27 -2.41 6.09
CA ARG A 39 -11.53 -1.27 5.56
C ARG A 39 -11.49 -1.40 4.04
N ASP A 40 -12.27 -0.58 3.34
CA ASP A 40 -12.22 -0.49 1.90
C ASP A 40 -11.18 0.56 1.51
N THR A 41 -10.00 0.14 1.03
CA THR A 41 -8.98 1.07 0.54
C THR A 41 -9.44 1.70 -0.77
N ILE A 42 -9.66 3.02 -0.76
CA ILE A 42 -10.05 3.82 -1.93
C ILE A 42 -8.84 4.14 -2.80
N ALA A 43 -7.71 4.51 -2.18
CA ALA A 43 -6.46 4.84 -2.86
C ALA A 43 -5.25 4.53 -1.97
N SER A 44 -4.08 4.30 -2.59
CA SER A 44 -2.82 4.08 -1.88
C SER A 44 -1.68 4.83 -2.59
N PHE A 45 -0.76 5.39 -1.81
CA PHE A 45 0.31 6.28 -2.26
C PHE A 45 1.66 5.93 -1.63
N GLY A 46 2.74 6.35 -2.29
CA GLY A 46 4.10 5.93 -1.97
C GLY A 46 4.44 4.58 -2.61
N ASN A 47 5.72 4.36 -2.92
CA ASN A 47 6.16 3.13 -3.58
C ASN A 47 5.91 1.86 -2.74
N ASP A 48 5.76 2.02 -1.42
CA ASP A 48 5.46 0.97 -0.45
C ASP A 48 3.99 0.98 -0.01
N GLY A 49 3.15 1.86 -0.57
CA GLY A 49 1.75 2.01 -0.16
C GLY A 49 1.58 2.57 1.26
N ARG A 50 2.59 3.27 1.79
CA ARG A 50 2.60 3.79 3.18
C ARG A 50 1.38 4.66 3.50
N TYR A 51 0.88 5.43 2.55
CA TYR A 51 -0.28 6.29 2.79
C TYR A 51 -1.48 5.76 2.04
N SER A 52 -2.65 5.86 2.64
CA SER A 52 -3.88 5.34 2.05
C SER A 52 -5.05 6.28 2.32
N ILE A 53 -6.05 6.20 1.44
CA ILE A 53 -7.39 6.69 1.74
C ILE A 53 -8.25 5.46 1.96
N VAL A 54 -8.87 5.38 3.13
CA VAL A 54 -9.62 4.21 3.58
C VAL A 54 -11.02 4.62 4.01
N ASP A 55 -12.00 3.79 3.67
CA ASP A 55 -13.37 3.88 4.16
C ASP A 55 -13.61 2.80 5.22
N ILE A 56 -13.98 3.23 6.43
CA ILE A 56 -14.44 2.36 7.53
C ILE A 56 -15.81 2.81 8.05
N GLY A 57 -16.64 3.39 7.18
CA GLY A 57 -17.87 4.12 7.54
C GLY A 57 -17.63 5.63 7.68
N VAL A 58 -16.36 6.02 7.83
CA VAL A 58 -15.83 7.37 7.71
C VAL A 58 -14.55 7.28 6.86
N ILE A 59 -14.27 8.30 6.06
CA ILE A 59 -13.14 8.28 5.13
C ILE A 59 -11.95 9.03 5.71
N TYR A 60 -10.82 8.33 5.82
CA TYR A 60 -9.60 8.85 6.42
C TYR A 60 -8.43 8.88 5.43
N LEU A 61 -7.53 9.84 5.63
CA LEU A 61 -6.14 9.76 5.17
C LEU A 61 -5.32 9.11 6.28
N ASP A 62 -4.65 8.01 5.97
CA ASP A 62 -3.91 7.19 6.95
C ASP A 62 -2.43 7.07 6.59
N ASP A 63 -1.58 6.89 7.61
CA ASP A 63 -0.22 6.37 7.47
C ASP A 63 -0.19 4.91 7.95
N GLU A 64 -0.31 3.98 7.01
CA GLU A 64 -0.32 2.52 7.19
C GLU A 64 0.93 1.99 7.88
N LYS A 65 2.06 2.71 7.75
CA LYS A 65 3.31 2.29 8.39
C LYS A 65 3.25 2.50 9.91
N THR A 66 2.61 3.57 10.35
CA THR A 66 2.44 3.90 11.77
C THR A 66 1.12 3.41 12.35
N GLY A 67 0.10 3.22 11.51
CA GLY A 67 -1.29 2.98 11.94
C GLY A 67 -2.01 4.25 12.40
N ASP A 68 -1.45 5.43 12.11
CA ASP A 68 -2.00 6.72 12.53
C ASP A 68 -3.00 7.23 11.48
N ILE A 69 -4.15 7.69 11.97
CA ILE A 69 -5.09 8.50 11.17
C ILE A 69 -4.52 9.91 11.07
N ILE A 70 -4.21 10.35 9.86
CA ILE A 70 -3.72 11.71 9.59
C ILE A 70 -4.88 12.69 9.67
N ASP A 71 -5.99 12.43 8.97
CA ASP A 71 -7.16 13.31 8.97
C ASP A 71 -8.43 12.56 8.52
N GLU A 72 -9.58 12.99 9.01
CA GLU A 72 -10.87 12.65 8.41
C GLU A 72 -11.11 13.60 7.23
N ILE A 73 -11.30 13.06 6.02
CA ILE A 73 -11.25 13.86 4.79
C ILE A 73 -12.53 13.79 3.97
N LYS A 74 -12.85 14.89 3.30
CA LYS A 74 -14.03 15.02 2.42
C LYS A 74 -13.66 15.17 0.94
N TYR A 75 -12.47 15.70 0.67
CA TYR A 75 -11.96 15.87 -0.67
C TYR A 75 -10.52 15.41 -0.73
N TYR A 76 -10.13 14.80 -1.85
CA TYR A 76 -8.73 14.54 -2.12
C TYR A 76 -8.38 14.69 -3.61
N ARG A 77 -7.14 15.06 -3.87
CA ARG A 77 -6.56 15.08 -5.21
C ARG A 77 -5.10 14.68 -5.14
N GLU A 78 -4.71 13.73 -5.98
CA GLU A 78 -3.30 13.38 -6.19
C GLU A 78 -2.71 14.20 -7.34
N ILE A 79 -1.57 14.84 -7.08
CA ILE A 79 -0.69 15.45 -8.09
C ILE A 79 0.73 15.02 -7.73
N LYS A 80 1.22 13.94 -8.35
CA LYS A 80 2.46 13.27 -7.95
C LYS A 80 3.64 14.24 -7.76
N PRO A 81 4.41 14.15 -6.66
CA PRO A 81 4.31 13.17 -5.57
C PRO A 81 3.44 13.62 -4.37
N TYR A 82 2.45 14.47 -4.62
CA TYR A 82 1.65 15.09 -3.56
C TYR A 82 0.22 14.59 -3.53
N VAL A 83 -0.32 14.48 -2.31
CA VAL A 83 -1.74 14.32 -2.05
C VAL A 83 -2.23 15.56 -1.33
N TYR A 84 -3.24 16.19 -1.89
CA TYR A 84 -3.93 17.34 -1.31
C TYR A 84 -5.26 16.85 -0.75
N THR A 85 -5.51 17.06 0.53
CA THR A 85 -6.79 16.72 1.16
C THR A 85 -7.41 17.93 1.84
N ILE A 86 -8.74 17.90 1.94
CA ILE A 86 -9.53 18.85 2.70
C ILE A 86 -10.43 18.07 3.65
N GLY A 87 -10.24 18.27 4.94
CA GLY A 87 -10.83 17.47 6.01
C GLY A 87 -11.07 18.25 7.29
N ASP A 88 -11.18 17.54 8.41
CA ASP A 88 -11.45 18.13 9.73
C ASP A 88 -10.28 19.00 10.22
N LYS A 89 -9.05 18.58 9.93
CA LYS A 89 -7.84 19.38 10.21
C LYS A 89 -7.63 20.53 9.23
N GLY A 90 -8.48 20.66 8.21
CA GLY A 90 -8.45 21.73 7.22
C GLY A 90 -7.74 21.29 5.95
N TYR A 91 -6.68 21.99 5.56
CA TYR A 91 -5.95 21.73 4.32
C TYR A 91 -4.68 20.97 4.62
N ILE A 92 -4.45 19.85 3.92
CA ILE A 92 -3.23 19.05 4.05
C ILE A 92 -2.58 18.88 2.68
N LYS A 93 -1.27 19.12 2.63
CA LYS A 93 -0.39 18.72 1.53
C LYS A 93 0.60 17.69 2.06
N LEU A 94 0.42 16.44 1.63
CA LEU A 94 1.31 15.33 1.92
C LEU A 94 2.25 15.12 0.72
N ASN A 95 3.56 15.08 0.95
CA ASN A 95 4.52 14.54 -0.01
C ASN A 95 4.81 13.09 0.39
N TYR A 96 4.34 12.12 -0.39
CA TYR A 96 4.49 10.70 -0.02
C TYR A 96 5.86 10.11 -0.35
N GLU A 97 6.74 10.82 -1.07
CA GLU A 97 8.12 10.37 -1.30
C GLU A 97 9.00 10.54 -0.07
N ASN A 98 8.78 11.61 0.70
CA ASN A 98 9.59 11.93 1.89
C ASN A 98 8.77 12.02 3.20
N GLY A 99 7.46 11.86 3.13
CA GLY A 99 6.55 11.90 4.27
C GLY A 99 6.37 13.27 4.92
N LYS A 100 6.77 14.37 4.24
CA LYS A 100 6.50 15.71 4.75
C LYS A 100 5.01 16.03 4.62
N ILE A 101 4.41 16.40 5.74
CA ILE A 101 3.03 16.88 5.83
C ILE A 101 3.06 18.36 6.17
N LYS A 102 2.34 19.16 5.39
CA LYS A 102 2.00 20.54 5.75
C LYS A 102 0.49 20.62 5.94
N GLU A 103 0.08 21.03 7.14
CA GLU A 103 -1.31 21.11 7.57
C GLU A 103 -1.64 22.52 8.05
N SER A 104 -2.85 23.01 7.77
CA SER A 104 -3.39 24.20 8.42
C SER A 104 -4.89 24.38 8.14
N LYS A 105 -5.64 24.91 9.11
CA LYS A 105 -7.04 25.35 8.92
C LYS A 105 -7.18 26.62 8.08
N ASN A 106 -6.11 27.41 7.95
CA ASN A 106 -6.08 28.63 7.14
C ASN A 106 -5.26 28.43 5.86
N ILE A 107 -5.95 28.47 4.72
CA ILE A 107 -5.38 28.27 3.38
C ILE A 107 -4.28 29.29 3.03
N LYS A 108 -4.28 30.47 3.67
CA LYS A 108 -3.30 31.55 3.43
C LYS A 108 -1.87 31.16 3.82
N TYR A 109 -1.69 30.11 4.63
CA TYR A 109 -0.37 29.60 4.98
C TYR A 109 0.26 28.71 3.89
N PHE A 110 -0.47 28.39 2.83
CA PHE A 110 0.05 27.65 1.66
C PHE A 110 0.54 28.60 0.57
N SER A 111 1.31 28.09 -0.40
CA SER A 111 1.72 28.90 -1.56
C SER A 111 0.50 29.28 -2.41
N LYS A 112 0.66 30.20 -3.36
CA LYS A 112 -0.44 30.59 -4.26
C LYS A 112 -0.87 29.46 -5.19
N GLU A 113 0.09 28.65 -5.61
CA GLU A 113 -0.12 27.45 -6.41
C GLU A 113 -0.91 26.41 -5.62
N ASP A 114 -0.49 26.13 -4.37
CA ASP A 114 -1.18 25.19 -3.49
C ASP A 114 -2.60 25.68 -3.16
N GLN A 115 -2.78 26.99 -2.90
CA GLN A 115 -4.10 27.60 -2.71
C GLN A 115 -5.02 27.30 -3.91
N LYS A 116 -4.51 27.49 -5.14
CA LYS A 116 -5.28 27.22 -6.36
C LYS A 116 -5.64 25.74 -6.48
N ILE A 117 -4.71 24.83 -6.19
CA ILE A 117 -4.97 23.38 -6.22
C ILE A 117 -6.08 23.02 -5.23
N PHE A 118 -6.02 23.54 -3.99
CA PHE A 118 -7.06 23.29 -2.99
C PHE A 118 -8.44 23.82 -3.41
N GLU A 119 -8.52 24.98 -4.05
CA GLU A 119 -9.81 25.48 -4.56
C GLU A 119 -10.36 24.59 -5.69
N GLU A 120 -9.51 24.12 -6.60
CA GLU A 120 -9.90 23.16 -7.63
C GLU A 120 -10.32 21.79 -7.05
N THR A 121 -9.73 21.39 -5.92
CA THR A 121 -10.07 20.16 -5.19
C THR A 121 -11.45 20.20 -4.55
N LYS A 122 -12.06 21.38 -4.31
CA LYS A 122 -13.42 21.51 -3.73
C LYS A 122 -14.55 21.26 -4.76
N THR A 123 -14.33 20.40 -5.75
CA THR A 123 -15.32 20.08 -6.79
C THR A 123 -15.87 18.67 -6.60
N LYS A 124 -17.02 18.36 -7.22
CA LYS A 124 -17.66 17.03 -7.12
C LYS A 124 -16.76 15.88 -7.61
N GLU A 125 -15.85 16.14 -8.54
CA GLU A 125 -14.91 15.15 -9.08
C GLU A 125 -14.03 14.54 -7.97
N TYR A 126 -13.55 15.41 -7.08
CA TYR A 126 -12.64 15.09 -5.97
C TYR A 126 -13.37 14.87 -4.64
N SER A 127 -14.69 15.03 -4.62
CA SER A 127 -15.52 14.72 -3.46
C SER A 127 -15.49 13.23 -3.19
N LEU A 128 -15.32 12.90 -1.91
CA LEU A 128 -15.42 11.54 -1.40
C LEU A 128 -16.88 11.14 -1.10
N GLU A 129 -17.84 12.05 -1.29
CA GLU A 129 -19.26 11.77 -1.05
C GLU A 129 -19.79 10.58 -1.86
N LYS A 130 -19.21 10.33 -3.04
CA LYS A 130 -19.53 9.18 -3.91
C LYS A 130 -19.26 7.82 -3.27
N TYR A 131 -18.53 7.78 -2.15
CA TYR A 131 -18.21 6.56 -1.41
C TYR A 131 -19.05 6.37 -0.14
N TYR A 132 -19.83 7.38 0.29
CA TYR A 132 -20.76 7.18 1.39
C TYR A 132 -21.87 6.21 0.96
N LYS A 133 -22.09 5.17 1.76
CA LYS A 133 -23.17 4.19 1.57
C LYS A 133 -24.45 4.79 2.20
N ASP A 134 -25.52 4.87 1.42
CA ASP A 134 -26.86 5.32 1.88
C ASP A 134 -27.47 4.36 2.93
#